data_AF-A0A954VYZ7-F1
#
_entry.id   AF-A0A954VYZ7-F1
#
_cell.length_a   1.000
_cell.length_b   1.000
_cell.length_c   1.000
_cell.angle_alpha   90.00
_cell.angle_beta   90.00
_cell.angle_gamma   90.00
#
_symmetry.space_group_name_H-M   'P 1'
#
loop_
_entity.id
_entity.type
_entity.pdbx_description
1 polymer ?
#
loop_
_entity_poly.entity_id
_entity_poly.type
_entity_poly.pdbx_seq_one_letter_code
_entity_poly.pdbx_strand_id
1 'polypeptide(L)'
;MNWVELLFRWFHIFAAIALAGGIFFMRFSFVPGLRSLPEDQRENVRAAFRPGWAKIVMISTAFLLLSGLLNFVNNVKTYQISPVYHGLFLVKFLGGMAIFWLAAVLSGKSATAQKFRQNEAKWTNLLFVLTVIVVGTASYMKNIDRTPKTPSVIEQTNTSGLELPSSDLGE
;
A
#
# COMPACT_ATOMS: atom_id res chain seq x y z
N MET A 1 0.22 19.03 -14.32
CA MET A 1 -0.24 18.03 -13.33
C MET A 1 -1.48 17.37 -13.88
N ASN A 2 -1.44 16.07 -14.16
CA ASN A 2 -2.56 15.36 -14.78
C ASN A 2 -3.61 15.05 -13.70
N TRP A 3 -4.82 15.62 -13.83
CA TRP A 3 -5.91 15.41 -12.85
C TRP A 3 -6.25 13.93 -12.64
N VAL A 4 -6.08 13.11 -13.68
CA VAL A 4 -6.27 11.65 -13.63
C VAL A 4 -5.33 11.01 -12.61
N GLU A 5 -4.03 11.33 -12.64
CA GLU A 5 -3.04 10.77 -11.71
C GLU A 5 -3.36 11.11 -10.25
N LEU A 6 -3.84 12.34 -10.01
CA LEU A 6 -4.26 12.78 -8.69
C LEU A 6 -5.44 11.96 -8.17
N LEU A 7 -6.46 11.74 -9.00
CA LEU A 7 -7.62 10.93 -8.64
C LEU A 7 -7.23 9.49 -8.33
N PHE A 8 -6.40 8.86 -9.16
CA PHE A 8 -5.89 7.50 -8.90
C PHE A 8 -5.16 7.41 -7.57
N ARG A 9 -4.37 8.44 -7.21
CA ARG A 9 -3.68 8.50 -5.92
C ARG A 9 -4.66 8.59 -4.75
N TRP A 10 -5.70 9.42 -4.87
CA TRP A 10 -6.73 9.53 -3.84
C TRP A 10 -7.48 8.22 -3.64
N PHE A 11 -7.96 7.59 -4.72
CA PHE A 11 -8.64 6.31 -4.61
C PHE A 11 -7.73 5.20 -4.07
N HIS A 12 -6.43 5.23 -4.40
CA HIS A 12 -5.46 4.28 -3.83
C HIS A 12 -5.37 4.46 -2.31
N ILE A 13 -5.27 5.71 -1.85
CA ILE A 13 -5.24 6.03 -0.42
C ILE A 13 -6.55 5.62 0.26
N PHE A 14 -7.70 5.90 -0.35
CA PHE A 14 -9.00 5.49 0.22
C PHE A 14 -9.13 3.97 0.33
N ALA A 15 -8.71 3.22 -0.69
CA ALA A 15 -8.71 1.76 -0.65
C ALA A 15 -7.75 1.23 0.45
N ALA A 16 -6.57 1.84 0.59
CA ALA A 16 -5.63 1.50 1.65
C ALA A 16 -6.21 1.78 3.04
N ILE A 17 -6.86 2.93 3.23
CA ILE A 17 -7.51 3.32 4.49
C ILE A 17 -8.67 2.38 4.81
N ALA A 18 -9.54 2.06 3.85
CA ALA A 18 -10.67 1.18 4.08
C ALA A 18 -10.21 -0.22 4.51
N LEU A 19 -9.19 -0.76 3.83
CA LEU A 19 -8.66 -2.08 4.15
C LEU A 19 -7.90 -2.09 5.49
N ALA A 20 -6.94 -1.17 5.67
CA ALA A 20 -6.15 -1.09 6.89
C ALA A 20 -7.01 -0.72 8.10
N GLY A 21 -7.88 0.29 7.96
CA GLY A 21 -8.82 0.70 9.00
C GLY A 21 -9.78 -0.43 9.40
N GLY A 22 -10.28 -1.19 8.41
CA GLY A 22 -11.07 -2.38 8.68
C GLY A 22 -10.31 -3.46 9.45
N ILE A 23 -9.03 -3.68 9.14
CA ILE A 23 -8.16 -4.61 9.89
C ILE A 23 -7.96 -4.15 11.35
N PHE A 24 -7.75 -2.84 11.56
CA PHE A 24 -7.64 -2.28 12.91
C PHE A 24 -8.96 -2.45 13.69
N PHE A 25 -10.09 -2.11 13.08
CA PHE A 25 -11.41 -2.31 13.67
C PHE A 25 -11.64 -3.79 14.03
N MET A 26 -11.29 -4.71 13.13
CA MET A 26 -11.40 -6.14 13.37
C MET A 26 -10.59 -6.59 14.58
N ARG A 27 -9.34 -6.09 14.69
CA ARG A 27 -8.40 -6.49 15.74
C ARG A 27 -8.74 -5.96 17.13
N PHE A 28 -9.17 -4.70 17.20
CA PHE A 28 -9.32 -3.98 18.47
C PHE A 28 -10.76 -3.86 18.96
N SER A 29 -11.74 -3.91 18.05
CA SER A 29 -13.14 -3.71 18.40
C SER A 29 -13.97 -4.96 18.13
N PHE A 30 -13.97 -5.47 16.89
CA PHE A 30 -14.86 -6.57 16.51
C PHE A 30 -14.51 -7.89 17.21
N VAL A 31 -13.29 -8.40 17.06
CA VAL A 31 -12.90 -9.70 17.64
C VAL A 31 -12.97 -9.68 19.18
N PRO A 32 -12.50 -8.63 19.89
CA PRO A 32 -12.67 -8.53 21.34
C PRO A 32 -14.14 -8.39 21.76
N GLY A 33 -14.93 -7.57 21.05
CA GLY A 33 -16.34 -7.34 21.35
C GLY A 33 -17.20 -8.60 21.21
N LEU A 34 -16.85 -9.52 20.31
CA LEU A 34 -17.54 -10.79 20.22
C LEU A 34 -17.32 -11.69 21.44
N ARG A 35 -16.26 -11.49 22.24
CA ARG A 35 -15.97 -12.37 23.40
C ARG A 35 -17.00 -12.26 24.51
N SER A 36 -17.74 -11.15 24.60
CA SER A 36 -18.79 -10.96 25.60
C SER A 36 -20.11 -11.63 25.23
N LEU A 37 -20.23 -12.21 24.04
CA LEU A 37 -21.46 -12.84 23.56
C LEU A 37 -21.39 -14.38 23.71
N PRO A 38 -22.55 -15.03 23.94
CA PRO A 38 -22.72 -16.48 23.79
C PRO A 38 -22.33 -16.98 22.39
N GLU A 39 -21.84 -18.21 22.28
CA GLU A 39 -21.29 -18.78 21.03
C GLU A 39 -22.26 -18.71 19.85
N ASP A 40 -23.52 -19.04 20.06
CA ASP A 40 -24.59 -18.99 19.06
C ASP A 40 -24.78 -17.57 18.51
N GLN A 41 -24.73 -16.55 19.38
CA GLN A 41 -24.83 -15.16 18.98
C GLN A 41 -23.56 -14.68 18.25
N ARG A 42 -22.37 -15.17 18.65
CA ARG A 42 -21.11 -14.82 17.97
C ARG A 42 -21.14 -15.23 16.50
N GLU A 43 -21.55 -16.46 16.22
CA GLU A 43 -21.60 -16.97 14.85
C GLU A 43 -22.63 -16.22 14.00
N ASN A 44 -23.77 -15.85 14.59
CA ASN A 44 -24.79 -15.04 13.91
C ASN A 44 -24.26 -13.65 13.51
N VAL A 45 -23.59 -12.95 14.43
CA VAL A 45 -22.99 -11.64 14.15
C VAL A 45 -21.88 -11.75 13.10
N ARG A 46 -21.03 -12.77 13.18
CA ARG A 46 -19.99 -13.03 12.16
C ARG A 46 -20.59 -13.30 10.79
N ALA A 47 -21.65 -14.11 10.72
CA ALA A 47 -22.32 -14.45 9.47
C ALA A 47 -22.96 -13.22 8.82
N ALA A 48 -23.54 -12.31 9.62
CA ALA A 48 -24.14 -11.07 9.14
C ALA A 48 -23.11 -10.03 8.69
N PHE A 49 -21.99 -9.90 9.40
CA PHE A 49 -20.94 -8.92 9.09
C PHE A 49 -20.11 -9.32 7.84
N ARG A 50 -19.83 -10.62 7.69
CA ARG A 50 -18.89 -11.14 6.69
C ARG A 50 -19.15 -10.71 5.24
N PRO A 51 -20.38 -10.74 4.70
CA PRO A 51 -20.63 -10.36 3.31
C PRO A 51 -20.27 -8.90 3.01
N GLY A 52 -20.53 -7.99 3.96
CA GLY A 52 -20.16 -6.59 3.85
C GLY A 52 -18.64 -6.42 3.85
N TRP A 53 -17.97 -7.05 4.81
CA TRP A 53 -16.51 -7.02 4.89
C TRP A 53 -15.81 -7.61 3.66
N ALA A 54 -16.29 -8.76 3.17
CA ALA A 54 -15.74 -9.40 1.97
C ALA A 54 -15.80 -8.49 0.73
N LYS A 55 -16.91 -7.75 0.54
CA LYS A 55 -17.03 -6.79 -0.55
C LYS A 55 -16.00 -5.67 -0.44
N ILE A 56 -15.81 -5.10 0.76
CA ILE A 56 -14.81 -4.05 1.00
C ILE A 56 -13.40 -4.59 0.72
N VAL A 57 -13.08 -5.79 1.22
CA VAL A 57 -11.78 -6.45 0.98
C VAL A 57 -11.54 -6.65 -0.52
N MET A 58 -12.51 -7.19 -1.26
CA MET A 58 -12.36 -7.44 -2.70
C MET A 58 -12.17 -6.14 -3.49
N ILE A 59 -13.02 -5.14 -3.27
CA ILE A 59 -12.94 -3.86 -3.99
C ILE A 59 -11.61 -3.14 -3.67
N SER A 60 -11.24 -3.08 -2.39
CA SER A 60 -10.00 -2.43 -1.96
C SER A 60 -8.77 -3.15 -2.54
N THR A 61 -8.76 -4.49 -2.49
CA THR A 61 -7.68 -5.31 -3.06
C THR A 61 -7.54 -5.08 -4.56
N ALA A 62 -8.64 -5.17 -5.31
CA ALA A 62 -8.63 -4.95 -6.76
C ALA A 62 -8.09 -3.56 -7.11
N PHE A 63 -8.55 -2.54 -6.39
CA PHE A 63 -8.11 -1.16 -6.62
C PHE A 63 -6.63 -0.97 -6.29
N LEU A 64 -6.16 -1.48 -5.14
CA LEU A 64 -4.77 -1.38 -4.72
C LEU A 64 -3.81 -2.13 -5.64
N LEU A 65 -4.22 -3.30 -6.15
CA LEU A 65 -3.44 -4.06 -7.13
C LEU A 65 -3.33 -3.29 -8.45
N LEU A 66 -4.45 -2.81 -8.99
CA LEU A 66 -4.45 -2.09 -10.26
C LEU A 66 -3.62 -0.81 -10.19
N SER A 67 -3.88 0.02 -9.19
CA SER A 67 -3.16 1.28 -8.99
C SER A 67 -1.69 1.07 -8.61
N GLY A 68 -1.39 0.05 -7.81
CA GLY A 68 -0.02 -0.33 -7.46
C GLY A 68 0.78 -0.78 -8.69
N LEU A 69 0.17 -1.56 -9.58
CA LEU A 69 0.80 -2.02 -10.82
C LEU A 69 1.07 -0.87 -11.79
N LEU A 70 0.08 0.01 -12.02
CA LEU A 70 0.24 1.18 -12.87
C LEU A 70 1.36 2.10 -12.36
N ASN A 71 1.42 2.33 -11.04
CA ASN A 71 2.46 3.14 -10.44
C ASN A 71 3.85 2.47 -10.53
N PHE A 72 3.93 1.15 -10.38
CA PHE A 72 5.19 0.41 -10.54
C PHE A 72 5.74 0.55 -11.96
N VAL A 73 4.91 0.29 -12.98
CA VAL A 73 5.31 0.43 -14.38
C VAL A 73 5.78 1.85 -14.69
N ASN A 74 5.07 2.86 -14.19
CA ASN A 74 5.47 4.25 -14.39
C ASN A 74 6.82 4.59 -13.73
N ASN A 75 7.06 4.11 -12.50
CA ASN A 75 8.30 4.36 -11.79
C ASN A 75 9.51 3.70 -12.46
N VAL A 76 9.36 2.45 -12.94
CA VAL A 76 10.44 1.73 -13.66
C VAL A 76 10.83 2.46 -14.95
N LYS A 77 9.84 3.01 -15.67
CA LYS A 77 10.10 3.82 -16.88
C LYS A 77 10.78 5.15 -16.55
N THR A 78 10.38 5.82 -15.47
CA THR A 78 10.74 7.22 -15.19
C THR A 78 12.01 7.40 -14.37
N TYR A 79 12.32 6.50 -13.43
CA TYR A 79 13.40 6.71 -12.44
C TYR A 79 14.51 5.67 -12.52
N GLN A 80 15.73 6.04 -12.11
CA GLN A 80 16.80 5.09 -11.86
C GLN A 80 16.54 4.49 -10.48
N ILE A 81 16.32 3.18 -10.44
CA ILE A 81 15.93 2.53 -9.20
C ILE A 81 17.18 2.04 -8.49
N SER A 82 17.52 2.70 -7.38
CA SER A 82 18.58 2.22 -6.48
C SER A 82 18.25 0.79 -5.99
N PRO A 83 19.24 -0.10 -5.84
CA PRO A 83 19.04 -1.46 -5.31
C PRO A 83 18.29 -1.48 -3.97
N VAL A 84 18.54 -0.49 -3.11
CA VAL A 84 17.86 -0.36 -1.80
C VAL A 84 16.38 -0.06 -1.99
N TYR A 85 16.04 0.84 -2.92
CA TYR A 85 14.64 1.16 -3.23
C TYR A 85 13.91 -0.06 -3.81
N HIS A 86 14.58 -0.84 -4.67
CA HIS A 86 14.00 -2.06 -5.22
C HIS A 86 13.72 -3.11 -4.14
N GLY A 87 14.66 -3.33 -3.22
CA GLY A 87 14.48 -4.25 -2.10
C GLY A 87 13.28 -3.85 -1.22
N LEU A 88 13.20 -2.58 -0.82
CA LEU A 88 12.09 -2.06 -0.01
C LEU A 88 10.75 -2.13 -0.75
N PHE A 89 10.74 -1.84 -2.06
CA PHE A 89 9.56 -2.00 -2.88
C PHE A 89 9.08 -3.46 -2.89
N LEU A 90 9.99 -4.43 -3.05
CA LEU A 90 9.66 -5.85 -3.08
C LEU A 90 9.08 -6.31 -1.74
N VAL A 91 9.68 -5.90 -0.62
CA VAL A 91 9.17 -6.18 0.73
C VAL A 91 7.75 -5.64 0.89
N LYS A 92 7.53 -4.38 0.49
CA LYS A 92 6.20 -3.75 0.53
C LYS A 92 5.20 -4.51 -0.35
N PHE A 93 5.60 -4.87 -1.56
CA PHE A 93 4.75 -5.54 -2.53
C PHE A 93 4.35 -6.94 -2.05
N LEU A 94 5.31 -7.76 -1.63
CA LEU A 94 5.06 -9.10 -1.09
C LEU A 94 4.22 -9.04 0.20
N GLY A 95 4.51 -8.08 1.09
CA GLY A 95 3.70 -7.84 2.27
C GLY A 95 2.25 -7.48 1.92
N GLY A 96 2.04 -6.61 0.93
CA GLY A 96 0.71 -6.29 0.40
C GLY A 96 -0.02 -7.52 -0.14
N MET A 97 0.67 -8.34 -0.93
CA MET A 97 0.11 -9.60 -1.45
C MET A 97 -0.31 -10.55 -0.34
N ALA A 98 0.53 -10.70 0.71
CA ALA A 98 0.21 -11.52 1.87
C ALA A 98 -1.02 -10.98 2.63
N ILE A 99 -1.13 -9.66 2.80
CA ILE A 99 -2.31 -9.00 3.41
C ILE A 99 -3.56 -9.28 2.59
N PHE A 100 -3.52 -9.06 1.28
CA PHE A 100 -4.67 -9.26 0.40
C PHE A 100 -5.15 -10.70 0.39
N TRP A 101 -4.22 -11.65 0.28
CA TRP A 101 -4.53 -13.06 0.33
C TRP A 101 -5.15 -13.44 1.68
N LEU A 102 -4.55 -13.03 2.79
CA LEU A 102 -5.03 -13.38 4.12
C LEU A 102 -6.38 -12.71 4.42
N ALA A 103 -6.58 -11.45 4.05
CA ALA A 103 -7.87 -10.76 4.17
C ALA A 103 -8.96 -11.43 3.31
N ALA A 104 -8.64 -11.87 2.09
CA ALA A 104 -9.55 -12.60 1.23
C ALA A 104 -9.93 -13.97 1.84
N VAL A 105 -8.96 -14.69 2.41
CA VAL A 105 -9.20 -15.98 3.10
C VAL A 105 -10.08 -15.77 4.34
N LEU A 106 -9.81 -14.76 5.16
CA LEU A 106 -10.59 -14.50 6.38
C LEU A 106 -12.02 -14.04 6.09
N SER A 107 -12.23 -13.34 4.97
CA SER A 107 -13.54 -12.86 4.54
C SER A 107 -14.32 -13.85 3.66
N GLY A 108 -13.65 -14.91 3.18
CA GLY A 108 -14.20 -15.90 2.25
C GLY A 108 -15.18 -16.90 2.87
N LYS A 109 -15.96 -17.57 2.01
CA LYS A 109 -16.95 -18.60 2.40
C LYS A 109 -16.48 -20.05 2.18
N SER A 110 -15.26 -20.27 1.68
CA SER A 110 -14.78 -21.60 1.32
C SER A 110 -14.47 -22.48 2.54
N ALA A 111 -14.39 -23.80 2.32
CA ALA A 111 -13.99 -24.75 3.35
C ALA A 111 -12.59 -24.44 3.92
N THR A 112 -11.66 -24.02 3.06
CA THR A 112 -10.33 -23.54 3.47
C THR A 112 -10.45 -22.31 4.38
N ALA A 113 -11.28 -21.32 4.00
CA ALA A 113 -11.53 -20.15 4.83
C ALA A 113 -12.12 -20.51 6.21
N GLN A 114 -12.87 -21.60 6.32
CA GLN A 114 -13.41 -22.07 7.61
C GLN A 114 -12.31 -22.50 8.59
N LYS A 115 -11.27 -23.22 8.12
CA LYS A 115 -10.14 -23.64 8.97
C LYS A 115 -9.35 -22.45 9.53
N PHE A 116 -9.15 -21.42 8.71
CA PHE A 116 -8.47 -20.19 9.16
C PHE A 116 -9.34 -19.41 10.16
N ARG A 117 -10.66 -19.40 9.99
CA ARG A 117 -11.59 -18.72 10.92
C ARG A 117 -11.66 -19.32 12.31
N GLN A 118 -11.42 -20.62 12.48
CA GLN A 118 -11.36 -21.23 13.83
C GLN A 118 -10.30 -20.58 14.73
N ASN A 119 -9.26 -20.00 14.13
CA ASN A 119 -8.21 -19.25 14.83
C ASN A 119 -8.21 -17.77 14.42
N GLU A 120 -9.38 -17.20 14.09
CA GLU A 120 -9.50 -15.85 13.52
C GLU A 120 -8.71 -14.80 14.30
N ALA A 121 -8.74 -14.83 15.63
CA ALA A 121 -7.97 -13.89 16.46
C ALA A 121 -6.46 -13.89 16.16
N LYS A 122 -5.85 -15.07 15.93
CA LYS A 122 -4.43 -15.21 15.60
C LYS A 122 -4.15 -14.65 14.20
N TRP A 123 -5.00 -14.99 13.23
CA TRP A 123 -4.83 -14.55 11.84
C TRP A 123 -5.12 -13.05 11.66
N THR A 124 -6.10 -12.51 12.36
CA THR A 124 -6.35 -11.06 12.40
C THR A 124 -5.18 -10.33 13.05
N ASN A 125 -4.55 -10.89 14.08
CA ASN A 125 -3.34 -10.32 14.66
C ASN A 125 -2.15 -10.33 13.68
N LEU A 126 -1.94 -11.43 12.96
CA LEU A 126 -0.92 -11.52 11.91
C LEU A 126 -1.19 -10.50 10.79
N LEU A 127 -2.44 -10.43 10.32
CA LEU A 127 -2.88 -9.48 9.30
C LEU A 127 -2.63 -8.03 9.74
N PHE A 128 -2.92 -7.72 11.00
CA PHE A 128 -2.63 -6.42 11.62
C PHE A 128 -1.12 -6.11 11.62
N VAL A 129 -0.28 -7.02 12.11
CA VAL A 129 1.17 -6.83 12.16
C VAL A 129 1.75 -6.61 10.76
N LEU A 130 1.34 -7.42 9.78
CA LEU A 130 1.75 -7.25 8.38
C LEU A 130 1.35 -5.87 7.83
N THR A 131 0.13 -5.41 8.13
CA THR A 131 -0.36 -4.09 7.72
C THR A 131 0.52 -2.97 8.28
N VAL A 132 0.88 -3.04 9.57
CA VAL A 132 1.77 -2.06 10.20
C VAL A 132 3.16 -2.05 9.55
N ILE A 133 3.74 -3.22 9.28
CA ILE A 133 5.04 -3.33 8.61
C ILE A 133 5.01 -2.71 7.20
N VAL A 134 3.98 -3.00 6.42
CA VAL A 134 3.83 -2.48 5.05
C VAL A 134 3.64 -0.96 5.05
N VAL A 135 2.85 -0.42 5.97
CA VAL A 135 2.65 1.03 6.12
C VAL A 135 3.93 1.71 6.60
N GLY A 136 4.64 1.11 7.57
CA GLY A 136 5.94 1.60 8.05
C GLY A 136 6.98 1.65 6.95
N THR A 137 7.10 0.57 6.16
CA THR A 137 7.98 0.51 4.99
C THR A 137 7.64 1.59 3.96
N ALA A 138 6.33 1.78 3.68
CA ALA A 138 5.87 2.81 2.76
C ALA A 138 6.23 4.22 3.22
N SER A 139 6.09 4.49 4.53
CA SER A 139 6.45 5.77 5.15
C SER A 139 7.95 6.02 5.06
N TYR A 140 8.76 5.01 5.37
CA TYR A 140 10.22 5.08 5.28
C TYR A 140 10.70 5.38 3.85
N MET A 141 10.14 4.70 2.84
CA MET A 141 10.48 4.93 1.43
C MET A 141 10.14 6.35 0.92
N LYS A 142 9.28 7.09 1.62
CA LYS A 142 8.96 8.48 1.27
C LYS A 142 10.10 9.44 1.65
N ASN A 143 10.95 9.06 2.60
CA ASN A 143 12.07 9.87 3.08
C ASN A 143 13.40 9.57 2.37
N ILE A 144 13.41 8.67 1.39
CA ILE A 144 14.60 8.36 0.59
C ILE A 144 14.55 9.19 -0.69
N ASP A 145 15.60 9.97 -0.95
CA ASP A 145 15.72 10.78 -2.16
C ASP A 145 15.67 9.92 -3.43
N ARG A 146 14.95 10.41 -4.44
CA ARG A 146 14.83 9.76 -5.75
C ARG A 146 15.54 10.62 -6.78
N THR A 147 16.56 10.08 -7.43
CA THR A 147 17.23 10.75 -8.55
C THR A 147 16.44 10.49 -9.86
N PRO A 148 16.00 11.53 -10.58
CA PRO A 148 15.39 11.39 -11.90
C PRO A 148 16.38 10.80 -12.91
N LYS A 149 15.91 10.03 -13.91
CA LYS A 149 16.76 9.51 -15.01
C LYS A 149 17.29 10.60 -15.94
N THR A 150 16.63 11.75 -15.99
CA THR A 150 16.98 12.87 -16.86
C THR A 150 17.33 14.06 -15.97
N PRO A 151 18.50 14.71 -16.17
CA PRO A 151 18.79 15.98 -15.51
C PRO A 151 17.65 16.95 -15.78
N SER A 152 17.18 17.64 -14.74
CA SER A 152 16.17 18.67 -14.95
C SER A 152 16.72 19.71 -15.94
N VAL A 153 15.90 20.18 -16.88
CA VAL A 153 16.28 21.23 -17.85
C VAL A 153 16.83 22.49 -17.16
N ILE A 154 16.50 22.69 -15.88
CA ILE A 154 16.97 23.78 -15.03
C ILE A 154 18.47 23.69 -14.72
N GLU A 155 19.05 22.49 -14.70
CA GLU A 155 20.49 22.29 -14.42
C GLU A 155 21.36 22.59 -15.65
N GLN A 156 20.83 22.42 -16.86
CA GLN A 156 21.55 22.75 -18.10
C GLN A 156 21.68 24.26 -18.35
N THR A 157 20.71 25.06 -17.89
CA THR A 157 20.77 26.53 -18.02
C THR A 157 21.84 27.15 -17.13
N ASN A 158 22.15 26.54 -15.97
CA ASN A 158 23.09 27.12 -15.01
C ASN A 158 24.56 26.79 -15.31
N THR A 159 24.83 25.71 -16.05
CA THR A 159 26.20 25.33 -16.46
C THR A 159 26.63 25.97 -17.79
N SER A 160 25.70 26.48 -18.59
CA SER A 160 26.02 27.04 -19.93
C SER A 160 26.20 28.57 -19.95
N GLY A 161 26.17 29.25 -18.79
CA GLY A 161 26.06 30.70 -18.68
C GLY A 161 27.21 31.46 -18.00
N LEU A 162 28.39 30.84 -17.80
CA LEU A 162 29.52 31.47 -17.10
C LEU A 162 30.86 31.34 -17.85
N GLU A 163 30.85 31.41 -19.18
CA GLU A 163 32.05 31.84 -19.91
C GLU A 163 31.97 33.36 -20.08
N LEU A 164 32.54 34.09 -19.13
CA LEU A 164 32.84 35.50 -19.33
C LEU A 164 33.88 35.59 -20.45
N PRO A 165 33.64 36.35 -21.53
CA PRO A 165 34.66 36.58 -22.54
C PRO A 165 35.88 37.21 -21.86
N SER A 166 37.01 36.52 -21.90
CA SER A 166 38.29 37.05 -21.48
C SER A 166 38.55 38.30 -22.30
N SER A 167 38.52 39.46 -21.64
CA SER A 167 38.87 40.74 -22.24
C SER A 167 40.34 40.69 -22.65
N ASP A 168 40.55 40.44 -23.94
CA ASP A 168 41.80 40.63 -24.63
C ASP A 168 42.09 42.14 -24.68
N LEU A 169 42.72 42.64 -23.63
CA LEU A 169 43.36 43.96 -23.62
C LEU A 169 44.82 43.75 -24.03
N GLY A 170 45.01 43.62 -25.34
CA GLY A 170 46.32 43.77 -25.98
C GLY A 170 46.80 45.22 -25.88
N GLU A 171 48.09 45.32 -25.55
CA GLU A 171 48.90 46.55 -25.40
C GLU A 171 48.98 47.41 -26.67
#